data_AF-A0A5E3XFG8-F1
#
_entry.id   AF-A0A5E3XFG8-F1
#
_cell.length_a   1.000
_cell.length_b   1.000
_cell.length_c   1.000
_cell.angle_alpha   90.00
_cell.angle_beta   90.00
_cell.angle_gamma   90.00
#
_symmetry.space_group_name_H-M   'P 1'
#
loop_
_entity.id
_entity.type
_entity.pdbx_description
1 polymer ?
#
loop_
_entity_poly.entity_id
_entity_poly.type
_entity_poly.pdbx_seq_one_letter_code
_entity_poly.pdbx_strand_id
1 'polypeptide(L)'
;MNTPSHSAPTISLSLHDAVQADASKLYAKAWGLQWSRQTRTSIAPIPSNNGVTDAHAQLGQEGTQKQETCEYEYECLIDLINLPKTFRPTSGSDVLVVLHEYDLLLDFLSNGYLRDERAMAVTGQPGCGKSTFLLYLLLHRLSLKRPTALHLPSTPHHYIIFDALGATAYPLTSSPTQSPSRLHQCTALCDSDEIVKQPCDWFLLYAARVLQMARPGTDRWSGWLKQLMGNVVVLGGPSDREIGAIMKERGYDPLPSFAHIHKWGPSTRRILDLVDVHPARTVEDVERILTRRAEHAAIDICATPVAHSAILRGSTTTEILDSLHFDLKENVHYFDLVFMRPVREALSSGIVEWEQFELIIPTGYLRDVFERERVRRVRELVGGVEA
;
A
#
# COMPACT_ATOMS: atom_id res chain seq x y z
N MET A 1 28.48 35.76 -10.39
CA MET A 1 28.18 34.33 -10.64
C MET A 1 26.73 34.26 -11.10
N ASN A 2 26.50 34.01 -12.40
CA ASN A 2 25.15 33.93 -12.96
C ASN A 2 24.60 32.54 -12.66
N THR A 3 23.68 32.44 -11.69
CA THR A 3 22.86 31.25 -11.53
C THR A 3 21.96 31.11 -12.75
N PRO A 4 21.98 29.97 -13.48
CA PRO A 4 21.11 29.77 -14.63
C PRO A 4 19.65 29.88 -14.18
N SER A 5 18.89 30.79 -14.79
CA SER A 5 17.46 30.90 -14.54
C SER A 5 16.77 29.67 -15.12
N HIS A 6 16.39 28.72 -14.27
CA HIS A 6 15.50 27.63 -14.67
C HIS A 6 14.12 28.22 -14.93
N SER A 7 13.78 28.44 -16.20
CA SER A 7 12.41 28.75 -16.62
C SER A 7 11.51 27.62 -16.17
N ALA A 8 10.44 27.94 -15.43
CA ALA A 8 9.46 26.95 -15.00
C ALA A 8 8.90 26.20 -16.23
N PRO A 9 8.73 24.87 -16.17
CA PRO A 9 8.20 24.10 -17.28
C PRO A 9 6.80 24.59 -17.64
N THR A 10 6.64 25.09 -18.87
CA THR A 10 5.33 25.46 -19.42
C THR A 10 4.49 24.20 -19.59
N ILE A 11 3.51 24.00 -18.71
CA ILE A 11 2.54 22.91 -18.83
C ILE A 11 1.79 23.09 -20.15
N SER A 12 1.77 22.06 -21.01
CA SER A 12 1.04 22.15 -22.27
C SER A 12 -0.47 22.22 -21.99
N LEU A 13 -1.16 23.16 -22.64
CA LEU A 13 -2.63 23.29 -22.57
C LEU A 13 -3.34 21.95 -22.83
N SER A 14 -2.76 21.11 -23.70
CA SER A 14 -3.25 19.76 -24.00
C SER A 14 -3.30 18.81 -22.80
N LEU A 15 -2.37 18.93 -21.83
CA LEU A 15 -2.35 18.06 -20.66
C LEU A 15 -3.50 18.42 -19.70
N HIS A 16 -3.71 19.72 -19.50
CA HIS A 16 -4.79 20.21 -18.64
C HIS A 16 -6.16 19.75 -19.15
N ASP A 17 -6.40 19.92 -20.46
CA ASP A 17 -7.66 19.50 -21.10
C ASP A 17 -7.88 17.98 -20.98
N ALA A 18 -6.83 17.18 -21.10
CA ALA A 18 -6.90 15.72 -20.93
C ALA A 18 -7.27 15.33 -19.49
N VAL A 19 -6.61 15.95 -18.49
CA VAL A 19 -6.91 15.70 -17.07
C VAL A 19 -8.34 16.14 -16.73
N GLN A 20 -8.77 17.29 -17.25
CA GLN A 20 -10.13 17.79 -17.07
C GLN A 20 -11.17 16.87 -17.71
N ALA A 21 -10.92 16.37 -18.93
CA ALA A 21 -11.82 15.43 -19.61
C ALA A 21 -11.96 14.11 -18.83
N ASP A 22 -10.85 13.58 -18.34
CA ASP A 22 -10.84 12.38 -17.49
C ASP A 22 -11.64 12.62 -16.19
N ALA A 23 -11.40 13.75 -15.51
CA ALA A 23 -12.11 14.11 -14.29
C ALA A 23 -13.62 14.21 -14.50
N SER A 24 -14.05 14.88 -15.58
CA SER A 24 -15.47 14.97 -15.96
C SER A 24 -16.09 13.60 -16.25
N LYS A 25 -15.35 12.71 -16.92
CA LYS A 25 -15.80 11.34 -17.21
C LYS A 25 -15.99 10.52 -15.93
N LEU A 26 -15.06 10.61 -14.97
CA LEU A 26 -15.21 9.96 -13.67
C LEU A 26 -16.43 10.50 -12.92
N TYR A 27 -16.58 11.83 -12.87
CA TYR A 27 -17.70 12.49 -12.20
C TYR A 27 -19.05 12.02 -12.74
N ALA A 28 -19.23 12.02 -14.07
CA ALA A 28 -20.47 11.58 -14.70
C ALA A 28 -20.82 10.13 -14.37
N LYS A 29 -19.82 9.26 -14.12
CA LYS A 29 -20.04 7.85 -13.82
C LYS A 29 -20.22 7.56 -12.32
N ALA A 30 -19.58 8.32 -11.43
CA ALA A 30 -19.51 7.99 -10.00
C ALA A 30 -20.29 8.95 -9.09
N TRP A 31 -20.61 10.17 -9.51
CA TRP A 31 -21.22 11.17 -8.63
C TRP A 31 -22.67 10.84 -8.30
N GLY A 32 -22.95 10.50 -7.05
CA GLY A 32 -24.28 10.09 -6.60
C GLY A 32 -24.70 8.70 -7.06
N LEU A 33 -23.78 7.93 -7.64
CA LEU A 33 -24.04 6.59 -8.16
C LEU A 33 -23.18 5.59 -7.38
N GLN A 34 -23.83 4.62 -6.75
CA GLN A 34 -23.12 3.52 -6.11
C GLN A 34 -22.42 2.68 -7.18
N TRP A 35 -21.13 2.46 -7.00
CA TRP A 35 -20.38 1.62 -7.91
C TRP A 35 -20.81 0.16 -7.76
N SER A 36 -20.92 -0.57 -8.87
CA SER A 36 -21.36 -1.96 -8.91
C SER A 36 -20.48 -2.84 -8.02
N ARG A 37 -21.07 -3.38 -6.94
CA ARG A 37 -20.45 -4.35 -6.02
C ARG A 37 -21.03 -5.74 -6.31
N GLN A 38 -20.19 -6.75 -6.39
CA GLN A 38 -20.57 -8.14 -6.62
C GLN A 38 -19.89 -9.07 -5.63
N THR A 39 -20.60 -10.11 -5.20
CA THR A 39 -20.04 -11.26 -4.51
C THR A 39 -19.63 -12.30 -5.53
N ARG A 40 -18.41 -12.82 -5.42
CA ARG A 40 -17.86 -13.88 -6.27
C ARG A 40 -17.24 -14.96 -5.41
N THR A 41 -17.02 -16.13 -6.00
CA THR A 41 -16.39 -17.28 -5.33
C THR A 41 -14.98 -17.53 -5.87
N SER A 42 -14.07 -18.05 -5.05
CA SER A 42 -12.75 -18.56 -5.47
C SER A 42 -12.44 -19.84 -4.70
N ILE A 43 -11.32 -20.47 -5.01
CA ILE A 43 -10.85 -21.70 -4.36
C ILE A 43 -9.54 -21.45 -3.62
N ALA A 44 -9.40 -22.05 -2.45
CA ALA A 44 -8.19 -22.04 -1.64
C ALA A 44 -7.84 -23.48 -1.22
N PRO A 45 -6.57 -23.79 -0.95
CA PRO A 45 -6.20 -25.00 -0.25
C PRO A 45 -6.87 -25.10 1.13
N ILE A 46 -7.30 -26.30 1.51
CA ILE A 46 -7.73 -26.55 2.89
C ILE A 46 -6.50 -26.46 3.80
N PRO A 47 -6.53 -25.66 4.88
CA PRO A 47 -5.44 -25.62 5.85
C PRO A 47 -5.17 -27.04 6.35
N SER A 48 -3.96 -27.54 6.17
CA SER A 48 -3.58 -28.84 6.71
C SER A 48 -3.54 -28.73 8.23
N ASN A 49 -4.41 -29.46 8.94
CA ASN A 49 -4.44 -29.51 10.41
C ASN A 49 -3.14 -30.09 11.01
N ASN A 50 -2.27 -30.66 10.18
CA ASN A 50 -0.95 -31.13 10.58
C ASN A 50 -0.04 -29.91 10.76
N GLY A 51 0.09 -29.46 12.00
CA GLY A 51 0.77 -28.23 12.38
C GLY A 51 2.15 -28.06 11.71
N VAL A 52 2.43 -26.81 11.33
CA VAL A 52 3.75 -26.25 10.96
C VAL A 52 4.65 -27.24 10.21
N THR A 53 4.14 -27.85 9.12
CA THR A 53 5.03 -28.61 8.23
C THR A 53 5.65 -27.63 7.25
N ASP A 54 6.99 -27.59 7.19
CA ASP A 54 7.75 -26.61 6.41
C ASP A 54 7.31 -26.55 4.94
N ALA A 55 6.78 -25.39 4.52
CA ALA A 55 6.32 -25.12 3.15
C ALA A 55 7.40 -25.34 2.07
N HIS A 56 8.67 -25.46 2.47
CA HIS A 56 9.80 -25.71 1.57
C HIS A 56 9.80 -27.08 0.90
N ALA A 57 9.23 -28.11 1.54
CA ALA A 57 9.27 -29.46 0.99
C ALA A 57 8.30 -29.67 -0.18
N GLN A 58 7.30 -28.80 -0.36
CA GLN A 58 6.20 -29.02 -1.30
C GLN A 58 6.45 -28.51 -2.72
N LEU A 59 7.37 -27.55 -2.93
CA LEU A 59 7.61 -26.95 -4.26
C LEU A 59 8.35 -27.87 -5.25
N GLY A 60 8.82 -29.05 -4.84
CA GLY A 60 9.65 -29.94 -5.67
C GLY A 60 9.14 -31.38 -5.83
N GLN A 61 8.01 -31.75 -5.22
CA GLN A 61 7.43 -33.08 -5.39
C GLN A 61 6.20 -33.01 -6.31
N GLU A 62 6.40 -33.24 -7.61
CA GLU A 62 5.34 -33.46 -8.61
C GLU A 62 4.60 -34.81 -8.42
N GLY A 63 4.56 -35.32 -7.19
CA GLY A 63 3.71 -36.44 -6.82
C GLY A 63 2.26 -35.98 -6.82
N THR A 64 1.40 -36.68 -7.55
CA THR A 64 -0.01 -36.40 -7.88
C THR A 64 -0.96 -36.41 -6.66
N GLN A 65 -0.51 -35.97 -5.50
CA GLN A 65 -1.34 -35.88 -4.31
C GLN A 65 -2.33 -34.73 -4.52
N LYS A 66 -3.57 -35.09 -4.87
CA LYS A 66 -4.67 -34.17 -5.10
C LYS A 66 -4.89 -33.34 -3.82
N GLN A 67 -4.40 -32.10 -3.82
CA GLN A 67 -4.58 -31.18 -2.72
C GLN A 67 -6.07 -30.88 -2.55
N GLU A 68 -6.61 -31.07 -1.35
CA GLU A 68 -8.00 -30.73 -1.07
C GLU A 68 -8.17 -29.20 -1.07
N THR A 69 -9.26 -28.74 -1.69
CA THR A 69 -9.59 -27.32 -1.82
C THR A 69 -10.95 -27.02 -1.20
N CYS A 70 -11.12 -25.78 -0.75
CA CYS A 70 -12.41 -25.23 -0.32
C CYS A 70 -12.76 -23.99 -1.14
N GLU A 71 -14.06 -23.80 -1.38
CA GLU A 71 -14.59 -22.58 -1.97
C GLU A 71 -14.77 -21.51 -0.90
N TYR A 72 -14.53 -20.24 -1.26
CA TYR A 72 -14.80 -19.09 -0.41
C TYR A 72 -15.35 -17.92 -1.23
N GLU A 73 -16.14 -17.08 -0.58
CA GLU A 73 -16.70 -15.86 -1.17
C GLU A 73 -15.80 -14.65 -0.91
N TYR A 74 -15.83 -13.70 -1.83
CA TYR A 74 -15.21 -12.39 -1.69
C TYR A 74 -16.04 -11.34 -2.42
N GLU A 75 -15.89 -10.08 -2.00
CA GLU A 75 -16.56 -8.95 -2.63
C GLU A 75 -15.61 -8.21 -3.57
N CYS A 76 -16.18 -7.67 -4.65
CA CYS A 76 -15.42 -6.88 -5.60
C CYS A 76 -16.24 -5.74 -6.22
N LEU A 77 -15.56 -4.67 -6.62
CA LEU A 77 -16.08 -3.65 -7.51
C LEU A 77 -15.74 -4.01 -8.95
N ILE A 78 -16.73 -3.98 -9.84
CA ILE A 78 -16.57 -4.35 -11.27
C ILE A 78 -16.63 -3.13 -12.18
N ASP A 79 -16.46 -3.28 -13.50
CA ASP A 79 -16.58 -2.22 -14.50
C ASP A 79 -15.57 -1.06 -14.37
N LEU A 80 -14.41 -1.31 -13.77
CA LEU A 80 -13.32 -0.33 -13.61
C LEU A 80 -12.59 0.00 -14.92
N ILE A 81 -12.73 -0.81 -15.95
CA ILE A 81 -12.26 -0.57 -17.32
C ILE A 81 -12.91 0.67 -17.95
N ASN A 82 -14.00 1.13 -17.38
CA ASN A 82 -14.65 2.37 -17.78
C ASN A 82 -14.07 3.60 -17.08
N LEU A 83 -13.29 3.42 -16.00
CA LEU A 83 -12.58 4.52 -15.36
C LEU A 83 -11.51 5.06 -16.30
N PRO A 84 -11.30 6.38 -16.38
CA PRO A 84 -10.15 6.93 -17.08
C PRO A 84 -8.84 6.33 -16.55
N LYS A 85 -7.86 6.11 -17.44
CA LYS A 85 -6.58 5.47 -17.08
C LYS A 85 -5.86 6.23 -15.97
N THR A 86 -6.02 7.55 -15.94
CA THR A 86 -5.47 8.47 -14.94
C THR A 86 -5.81 8.07 -13.50
N PHE A 87 -6.97 7.45 -13.25
CA PHE A 87 -7.43 7.06 -11.91
C PHE A 87 -7.21 5.59 -11.57
N ARG A 88 -6.58 4.80 -12.45
CA ARG A 88 -6.39 3.36 -12.21
C ARG A 88 -5.07 3.11 -11.47
N PRO A 89 -5.09 2.58 -10.24
CA PRO A 89 -3.87 2.36 -9.46
C PRO A 89 -2.98 1.24 -10.03
N THR A 90 -3.55 0.31 -10.80
CA THR A 90 -2.78 -0.75 -11.48
C THR A 90 -3.37 -1.04 -12.85
N SER A 91 -2.50 -1.27 -13.84
CA SER A 91 -2.87 -1.82 -15.13
C SER A 91 -3.31 -3.29 -14.98
N GLY A 92 -4.39 -3.68 -15.68
CA GLY A 92 -4.62 -5.09 -16.02
C GLY A 92 -5.86 -5.79 -15.47
N SER A 93 -6.63 -5.21 -14.55
CA SER A 93 -7.92 -5.79 -14.14
C SER A 93 -9.06 -4.78 -14.20
N ASP A 94 -10.23 -5.26 -14.62
CA ASP A 94 -11.52 -4.56 -14.59
C ASP A 94 -12.18 -4.63 -13.20
N VAL A 95 -11.57 -5.39 -12.29
CA VAL A 95 -12.15 -5.73 -10.99
C VAL A 95 -11.21 -5.31 -9.86
N LEU A 96 -11.78 -4.73 -8.80
CA LEU A 96 -11.10 -4.43 -7.55
C LEU A 96 -11.69 -5.33 -6.47
N VAL A 97 -10.89 -6.25 -5.96
CA VAL A 97 -11.24 -7.04 -4.77
C VAL A 97 -11.28 -6.11 -3.56
N VAL A 98 -12.41 -6.10 -2.86
CA VAL A 98 -12.59 -5.31 -1.64
C VAL A 98 -11.95 -6.09 -0.51
N LEU A 99 -10.86 -5.54 0.05
CA LEU A 99 -10.20 -6.14 1.20
C LEU A 99 -11.00 -5.83 2.48
N HIS A 100 -10.99 -6.75 3.43
CA HIS A 100 -11.55 -6.54 4.76
C HIS A 100 -10.98 -5.27 5.42
N GLU A 101 -9.68 -5.04 5.24
CA GLU A 101 -8.98 -3.83 5.70
C GLU A 101 -9.54 -2.53 5.12
N TYR A 102 -10.12 -2.56 3.91
CA TYR A 102 -10.70 -1.37 3.29
C TYR A 102 -12.01 -0.99 3.95
N ASP A 103 -12.87 -1.96 4.23
CA ASP A 103 -14.15 -1.72 4.91
C ASP A 103 -13.90 -1.27 6.35
N LEU A 104 -12.93 -1.90 7.04
CA LEU A 104 -12.55 -1.51 8.40
C LEU A 104 -12.01 -0.07 8.47
N LEU A 105 -11.07 0.30 7.59
CA LEU A 105 -10.55 1.67 7.57
C LEU A 105 -11.60 2.68 7.14
N LEU A 106 -12.46 2.34 6.19
CA LEU A 106 -13.55 3.21 5.79
C LEU A 106 -14.50 3.49 6.95
N ASP A 107 -14.84 2.48 7.75
CA ASP A 107 -15.68 2.63 8.92
C ASP A 107 -15.03 3.54 9.97
N PHE A 108 -13.74 3.33 10.27
CA PHE A 108 -13.04 4.22 11.21
C PHE A 108 -12.98 5.67 10.72
N LEU A 109 -12.73 5.89 9.42
CA LEU A 109 -12.70 7.23 8.82
C LEU A 109 -14.06 7.92 8.80
N SER A 110 -15.16 7.17 8.77
CA SER A 110 -16.52 7.69 8.59
C SER A 110 -17.31 7.78 9.89
N ASN A 111 -17.21 6.75 10.72
CA ASN A 111 -18.03 6.54 11.91
C ASN A 111 -17.20 6.34 13.19
N GLY A 112 -15.94 5.93 13.08
CA GLY A 112 -15.07 5.65 14.21
C GLY A 112 -14.31 6.87 14.74
N TYR A 113 -13.31 6.60 15.59
CA TYR A 113 -12.52 7.62 16.28
C TYR A 113 -11.65 8.47 15.32
N LEU A 114 -11.39 7.96 14.12
CA LEU A 114 -10.66 8.68 13.07
C LEU A 114 -11.53 9.69 12.30
N ARG A 115 -12.83 9.81 12.60
CA ARG A 115 -13.75 10.65 11.83
C ARG A 115 -13.35 12.12 11.80
N ASP A 116 -12.96 12.66 12.96
CA ASP A 116 -12.70 14.09 13.15
C ASP A 116 -11.22 14.46 12.93
N GLU A 117 -10.39 13.48 12.57
CA GLU A 117 -8.97 13.66 12.30
C GLU A 117 -8.74 14.48 11.02
N ARG A 118 -8.24 15.70 11.21
CA ARG A 118 -7.97 16.64 10.09
C ARG A 118 -6.90 16.12 9.14
N ALA A 119 -5.86 15.46 9.64
CA ALA A 119 -4.69 15.11 8.87
C ALA A 119 -4.28 13.66 9.15
N MET A 120 -4.09 12.87 8.10
CA MET A 120 -3.73 11.47 8.25
C MET A 120 -2.82 10.97 7.14
N ALA A 121 -1.81 10.19 7.53
CA ALA A 121 -1.03 9.37 6.63
C ALA A 121 -1.42 7.89 6.82
N VAL A 122 -1.88 7.24 5.76
CA VAL A 122 -2.13 5.81 5.71
C VAL A 122 -0.92 5.14 5.05
N THR A 123 -0.14 4.42 5.85
CA THR A 123 1.05 3.67 5.41
C THR A 123 0.83 2.16 5.56
N GLY A 124 1.88 1.36 5.36
CA GLY A 124 1.82 -0.10 5.48
C GLY A 124 2.63 -0.80 4.39
N GLN A 125 2.66 -2.13 4.43
CA GLN A 125 3.56 -2.94 3.60
C GLN A 125 3.50 -2.58 2.09
N PRO A 126 4.63 -2.54 1.37
CA PRO A 126 4.61 -2.42 -0.08
C PRO A 126 3.75 -3.53 -0.70
N GLY A 127 2.77 -3.15 -1.52
CA GLY A 127 1.84 -4.09 -2.12
C GLY A 127 0.63 -4.48 -1.25
N CYS A 128 0.39 -3.86 -0.09
CA CYS A 128 -0.81 -4.11 0.72
C CYS A 128 -2.11 -3.47 0.18
N GLY A 129 -2.06 -2.76 -0.95
CA GLY A 129 -3.26 -2.21 -1.58
C GLY A 129 -3.61 -0.75 -1.25
N LYS A 130 -2.72 0.06 -0.66
CA LYS A 130 -2.99 1.48 -0.33
C LYS A 130 -3.55 2.32 -1.50
N SER A 131 -2.92 2.29 -2.68
CA SER A 131 -3.41 3.04 -3.85
C SER A 131 -4.79 2.52 -4.31
N THR A 132 -5.04 1.22 -4.15
CA THR A 132 -6.34 0.59 -4.41
C THR A 132 -7.38 1.01 -3.39
N PHE A 133 -7.02 1.12 -2.11
CA PHE A 133 -7.85 1.68 -1.05
C PHE A 133 -8.23 3.15 -1.33
N LEU A 134 -7.29 3.96 -1.83
CA LEU A 134 -7.60 5.34 -2.21
C LEU A 134 -8.63 5.43 -3.35
N LEU A 135 -8.56 4.54 -4.34
CA LEU A 135 -9.60 4.42 -5.36
C LEU A 135 -10.94 3.98 -4.75
N TYR A 136 -10.93 2.96 -3.89
CA TYR A 136 -12.11 2.49 -3.16
C TYR A 136 -12.79 3.62 -2.39
N LEU A 137 -12.00 4.38 -1.60
CA LEU A 137 -12.45 5.51 -0.82
C LEU A 137 -12.99 6.64 -1.70
N LEU A 138 -12.31 6.96 -2.81
CA LEU A 138 -12.77 7.95 -3.78
C LEU A 138 -14.15 7.57 -4.32
N LEU A 139 -14.33 6.35 -4.83
CA LEU A 139 -15.60 5.88 -5.39
C LEU A 139 -16.72 5.91 -4.34
N HIS A 140 -16.44 5.48 -3.11
CA HIS A 140 -17.40 5.54 -2.00
C HIS A 140 -17.82 6.99 -1.68
N ARG A 141 -16.88 7.93 -1.66
CA ARG A 141 -17.20 9.34 -1.37
C ARG A 141 -18.01 10.00 -2.49
N LEU A 142 -17.67 9.71 -3.74
CA LEU A 142 -18.40 10.23 -4.90
C LEU A 142 -19.83 9.68 -4.96
N SER A 143 -20.05 8.40 -4.64
CA SER A 143 -21.40 7.82 -4.60
C SER A 143 -22.29 8.50 -3.55
N LEU A 144 -21.69 8.96 -2.45
CA LEU A 144 -22.36 9.73 -1.39
C LEU A 144 -22.40 11.25 -1.65
N LYS A 145 -22.01 11.71 -2.85
CA LYS A 145 -21.94 13.13 -3.23
C LYS A 145 -21.15 13.99 -2.24
N ARG A 146 -20.08 13.43 -1.66
CA ARG A 146 -19.23 14.14 -0.69
C ARG A 146 -18.14 14.92 -1.43
N PRO A 147 -17.97 16.23 -1.17
CA PRO A 147 -16.87 17.01 -1.74
C PRO A 147 -15.53 16.35 -1.46
N THR A 148 -14.77 16.13 -2.53
CA THR A 148 -13.52 15.37 -2.48
C THR A 148 -12.51 16.01 -3.41
N ALA A 149 -11.30 16.23 -2.92
CA ALA A 149 -10.18 16.67 -3.75
C ALA A 149 -9.20 15.51 -3.93
N LEU A 150 -8.49 15.47 -5.05
CA LEU A 150 -7.62 14.35 -5.41
C LEU A 150 -6.32 14.84 -6.05
N HIS A 151 -5.18 14.34 -5.58
CA HIS A 151 -3.86 14.57 -6.18
C HIS A 151 -3.18 13.21 -6.38
N LEU A 152 -2.87 12.86 -7.63
CA LEU A 152 -2.31 11.57 -8.00
C LEU A 152 -0.93 11.71 -8.66
N PRO A 153 -0.08 10.67 -8.56
CA PRO A 153 1.18 10.60 -9.30
C PRO A 153 1.04 10.67 -10.83
N SER A 154 -0.09 10.19 -11.38
CA SER A 154 -0.38 10.25 -12.81
C SER A 154 -0.64 11.68 -13.30
N THR A 155 -0.96 12.61 -12.40
CA THR A 155 -1.22 14.03 -12.70
C THR A 155 -0.46 14.91 -11.71
N PRO A 156 0.88 14.83 -11.67
CA PRO A 156 1.66 15.40 -10.57
C PRO A 156 1.56 16.93 -10.49
N HIS A 157 1.21 17.58 -11.60
CA HIS A 157 1.08 19.04 -11.72
C HIS A 157 -0.36 19.55 -11.55
N HIS A 158 -1.31 18.67 -11.23
CA HIS A 158 -2.71 19.03 -11.07
C HIS A 158 -3.31 18.38 -9.82
N TYR A 159 -4.27 19.06 -9.21
CA TYR A 159 -5.24 18.42 -8.35
C TYR A 159 -6.64 18.58 -8.94
N ILE A 160 -7.57 17.73 -8.53
CA ILE A 160 -8.93 17.70 -9.04
C ILE A 160 -9.89 17.87 -7.86
N ILE A 161 -10.89 18.73 -8.00
CA ILE A 161 -12.01 18.85 -7.05
C ILE A 161 -13.25 18.21 -7.67
N PHE A 162 -13.91 17.35 -6.91
CA PHE A 162 -15.23 16.79 -7.21
C PHE A 162 -16.23 17.30 -6.16
N ASP A 163 -17.24 18.04 -6.59
CA ASP A 163 -18.35 18.47 -5.73
C ASP A 163 -19.65 18.67 -6.54
N ALA A 164 -20.68 19.29 -5.96
CA ALA A 164 -21.95 19.51 -6.63
C ALA A 164 -21.87 20.35 -7.92
N LEU A 165 -20.79 21.11 -8.14
CA LEU A 165 -20.57 21.89 -9.35
C LEU A 165 -19.93 21.08 -10.49
N GLY A 166 -19.52 19.84 -10.22
CA GLY A 166 -18.81 19.00 -11.18
C GLY A 166 -17.40 18.64 -10.74
N ALA A 167 -16.62 18.13 -11.70
CA ALA A 167 -15.19 17.93 -11.54
C ALA A 167 -14.40 19.05 -12.20
N THR A 168 -13.39 19.58 -11.50
CA THR A 168 -12.52 20.63 -12.04
C THR A 168 -11.07 20.32 -11.70
N ALA A 169 -10.21 20.29 -12.72
CA ALA A 169 -8.76 20.18 -12.57
C ALA A 169 -8.16 21.57 -12.35
N TYR A 170 -7.18 21.66 -11.46
CA TYR A 170 -6.46 22.89 -11.12
C TYR A 170 -4.95 22.66 -11.25
N PRO A 171 -4.24 23.48 -12.04
CA PRO A 171 -2.78 23.43 -12.08
C PRO A 171 -2.17 23.86 -10.75
N LEU A 172 -1.10 23.18 -10.32
CA LEU A 172 -0.37 23.56 -9.10
C LEU A 172 0.46 24.84 -9.27
N THR A 173 0.73 25.26 -10.51
CA THR A 173 1.50 26.48 -10.82
C THR A 173 0.64 27.75 -10.83
N SER A 174 -0.68 27.63 -10.72
CA SER A 174 -1.58 28.78 -10.74
C SER A 174 -1.34 29.69 -9.53
N SER A 175 -1.31 31.00 -9.79
CA SER A 175 -1.10 32.02 -8.75
C SER A 175 -2.09 31.85 -7.60
N PRO A 176 -1.64 31.98 -6.34
CA PRO A 176 -2.49 31.72 -5.18
C PRO A 176 -3.61 32.74 -4.95
N THR A 177 -3.72 33.75 -5.81
CA THR A 177 -4.76 34.79 -5.73
C THR A 177 -6.18 34.27 -5.94
N GLN A 178 -6.35 33.04 -6.42
CA GLN A 178 -7.64 32.36 -6.52
C GLN A 178 -7.61 31.06 -5.73
N SER A 179 -7.58 31.15 -4.39
CA SER A 179 -7.86 29.97 -3.57
C SER A 179 -9.27 29.48 -3.91
N PRO A 180 -9.44 28.23 -4.39
CA PRO A 180 -10.77 27.71 -4.64
C PRO A 180 -11.43 27.49 -3.29
N SER A 181 -12.33 28.39 -2.91
CA SER A 181 -13.16 28.29 -1.70
C SER A 181 -13.83 26.92 -1.52
N ARG A 182 -14.00 26.18 -2.63
CA ARG A 182 -14.44 24.78 -2.71
C ARG A 182 -13.58 23.81 -1.89
N LEU A 183 -12.27 24.03 -1.77
CA LEU A 183 -11.38 23.13 -1.00
C LEU A 183 -11.73 23.06 0.48
N HIS A 184 -12.27 24.14 1.07
CA HIS A 184 -12.63 24.20 2.49
C HIS A 184 -13.69 23.19 2.92
N GLN A 185 -14.39 22.55 1.97
CA GLN A 185 -15.37 21.50 2.24
C GLN A 185 -14.86 20.11 1.86
N CYS A 186 -13.71 20.03 1.21
CA CYS A 186 -13.21 18.80 0.62
C CYS A 186 -12.42 17.98 1.65
N THR A 187 -12.64 16.67 1.61
CA THR A 187 -11.61 15.71 2.03
C THR A 187 -10.65 15.53 0.85
N ALA A 188 -9.41 15.95 1.04
CA ALA A 188 -8.36 15.84 0.06
C ALA A 188 -7.64 14.48 0.19
N LEU A 189 -7.62 13.74 -0.92
CA LEU A 189 -6.98 12.44 -1.06
C LEU A 189 -5.69 12.61 -1.86
N CYS A 190 -4.59 12.12 -1.34
CA CYS A 190 -3.28 12.16 -2.00
C CYS A 190 -2.70 10.75 -2.06
N ASP A 191 -2.25 10.29 -3.23
CA ASP A 191 -1.41 9.10 -3.33
C ASP A 191 0.04 9.53 -3.53
N SER A 192 0.96 8.98 -2.75
CA SER A 192 2.36 9.40 -2.79
C SER A 192 3.30 8.34 -3.33
N ASP A 193 4.21 8.80 -4.19
CA ASP A 193 5.20 8.01 -4.89
C ASP A 193 6.49 8.83 -5.11
N GLU A 194 7.37 8.44 -6.02
CA GLU A 194 8.63 9.18 -6.22
C GLU A 194 8.42 10.61 -6.73
N ILE A 195 7.28 10.88 -7.38
CA ILE A 195 6.97 12.16 -7.99
C ILE A 195 6.18 13.02 -6.99
N VAL A 196 5.12 12.48 -6.40
CA VAL A 196 4.30 13.17 -5.41
C VAL A 196 4.72 12.68 -4.02
N LYS A 197 5.59 13.43 -3.34
CA LYS A 197 6.12 13.00 -2.02
C LYS A 197 5.17 13.28 -0.86
N GLN A 198 4.42 14.38 -0.94
CA GLN A 198 3.51 14.85 0.10
C GLN A 198 2.27 15.51 -0.54
N PRO A 199 1.17 15.73 0.22
CA PRO A 199 0.03 16.50 -0.26
C PRO A 199 0.47 17.89 -0.72
N CYS A 200 -0.14 18.40 -1.79
CA CYS A 200 0.17 19.73 -2.29
C CYS A 200 -0.20 20.83 -1.28
N ASP A 201 0.47 21.98 -1.36
CA ASP A 201 0.29 23.09 -0.42
C ASP A 201 -1.18 23.55 -0.32
N TRP A 202 -1.91 23.48 -1.43
CA TRP A 202 -3.34 23.77 -1.49
C TRP A 202 -4.16 22.88 -0.55
N PHE A 203 -3.83 21.59 -0.47
CA PHE A 203 -4.52 20.66 0.43
C PHE A 203 -4.18 20.96 1.88
N LEU A 204 -2.89 21.17 2.18
CA LEU A 204 -2.41 21.42 3.54
C LEU A 204 -3.01 22.72 4.13
N LEU A 205 -3.15 23.75 3.29
CA LEU A 205 -3.65 25.06 3.71
C LEU A 205 -5.17 25.14 3.79
N TYR A 206 -5.89 24.59 2.81
CA TYR A 206 -7.31 24.90 2.61
C TYR A 206 -8.26 23.71 2.77
N ALA A 207 -7.80 22.46 2.63
CA ALA A 207 -8.71 21.31 2.72
C ALA A 207 -9.27 21.13 4.14
N ALA A 208 -10.53 20.72 4.24
CA ALA A 208 -11.15 20.39 5.53
C ALA A 208 -10.43 19.21 6.20
N ARG A 209 -10.02 18.24 5.39
CA ARG A 209 -9.34 17.02 5.82
C ARG A 209 -8.34 16.57 4.77
N VAL A 210 -7.18 16.06 5.17
CA VAL A 210 -6.12 15.57 4.27
C VAL A 210 -5.79 14.12 4.61
N LEU A 211 -5.93 13.22 3.63
CA LEU A 211 -5.58 11.82 3.72
C LEU A 211 -4.51 11.51 2.67
N GLN A 212 -3.34 11.05 3.10
CA GLN A 212 -2.26 10.62 2.22
C GLN A 212 -2.11 9.10 2.27
N MET A 213 -2.08 8.42 1.12
CA MET A 213 -1.53 7.07 1.01
C MET A 213 -0.02 7.17 0.85
N ALA A 214 0.73 6.69 1.84
CA ALA A 214 2.17 6.78 1.87
C ALA A 214 2.84 5.42 1.77
N ARG A 215 4.00 5.38 1.12
CA ARG A 215 4.92 4.26 1.28
C ARG A 215 5.38 4.18 2.75
N PRO A 216 5.84 3.01 3.21
CA PRO A 216 6.58 2.96 4.47
C PRO A 216 7.78 3.91 4.41
N GLY A 217 8.06 4.58 5.53
CA GLY A 217 9.06 5.63 5.63
C GLY A 217 8.43 6.94 6.07
N THR A 218 9.07 7.62 7.02
CA THR A 218 8.55 8.82 7.69
C THR A 218 8.82 10.10 6.90
N ASP A 219 9.76 10.07 5.96
CA ASP A 219 10.22 11.20 5.15
C ASP A 219 9.08 11.86 4.35
N ARG A 220 8.04 11.09 4.03
CA ARG A 220 6.91 11.52 3.20
C ARG A 220 5.74 12.14 3.96
N TRP A 221 5.69 11.93 5.27
CA TRP A 221 4.54 12.39 6.06
C TRP A 221 4.87 13.05 7.38
N SER A 222 5.98 12.71 8.04
CA SER A 222 6.28 13.22 9.40
C SER A 222 6.27 14.75 9.48
N GLY A 223 6.87 15.43 8.50
CA GLY A 223 6.98 16.88 8.46
C GLY A 223 5.62 17.60 8.42
N TRP A 224 4.80 17.34 7.40
CA TRP A 224 3.51 18.01 7.24
C TRP A 224 2.47 17.50 8.24
N LEU A 225 2.54 16.22 8.63
CA LEU A 225 1.63 15.64 9.60
C LEU A 225 1.82 16.28 10.98
N LYS A 226 3.08 16.53 11.39
CA LYS A 226 3.39 17.29 12.62
C LYS A 226 2.82 18.70 12.60
N GLN A 227 2.89 19.39 11.45
CA GLN A 227 2.34 20.74 11.29
C GLN A 227 0.81 20.77 11.45
N LEU A 228 0.14 19.69 11.04
CA LEU A 228 -1.31 19.57 11.13
C LEU A 228 -1.80 18.76 12.35
N MET A 229 -0.89 18.37 13.25
CA MET A 229 -1.17 17.48 14.40
C MET A 229 -1.92 16.21 13.98
N GLY A 230 -1.55 15.64 12.84
CA GLY A 230 -2.22 14.49 12.27
C GLY A 230 -1.73 13.15 12.80
N ASN A 231 -2.41 12.09 12.36
CA ASN A 231 -2.17 10.72 12.79
C ASN A 231 -1.64 9.81 11.67
N VAL A 232 -0.92 8.76 12.04
CA VAL A 232 -0.44 7.73 11.11
C VAL A 232 -1.23 6.46 11.34
N VAL A 233 -1.75 5.87 10.27
CA VAL A 233 -2.47 4.61 10.31
C VAL A 233 -1.76 3.60 9.42
N VAL A 234 -1.60 2.36 9.89
CA VAL A 234 -0.97 1.28 9.13
C VAL A 234 -2.03 0.35 8.56
N LEU A 235 -2.24 0.40 7.25
CA LEU A 235 -3.12 -0.52 6.55
C LEU A 235 -2.57 -1.95 6.60
N GLY A 236 -3.39 -2.89 7.07
CA GLY A 236 -3.04 -4.31 7.09
C GLY A 236 -2.80 -4.86 5.68
N GLY A 237 -2.01 -5.93 5.61
CA GLY A 237 -1.89 -6.72 4.38
C GLY A 237 -3.18 -7.53 4.12
N PRO A 238 -3.45 -7.89 2.86
CA PRO A 238 -4.53 -8.82 2.54
C PRO A 238 -4.26 -10.20 3.15
N SER A 239 -5.33 -10.92 3.47
CA SER A 239 -5.29 -12.35 3.76
C SER A 239 -4.93 -13.18 2.53
N ASP A 240 -4.51 -14.41 2.75
CA ASP A 240 -4.14 -15.34 1.68
C ASP A 240 -5.29 -15.56 0.68
N ARG A 241 -6.52 -15.64 1.20
CA ARG A 241 -7.75 -15.78 0.38
C ARG A 241 -8.02 -14.53 -0.46
N GLU A 242 -7.79 -13.34 0.08
CA GLU A 242 -7.94 -12.11 -0.70
C GLU A 242 -6.88 -12.00 -1.80
N ILE A 243 -5.63 -12.42 -1.53
CA ILE A 243 -4.61 -12.51 -2.57
C ILE A 243 -5.03 -13.51 -3.64
N GLY A 244 -5.52 -14.71 -3.26
CA GLY A 244 -6.05 -15.69 -4.21
C GLY A 244 -7.20 -15.13 -5.05
N ALA A 245 -8.10 -14.34 -4.46
CA ALA A 245 -9.16 -13.66 -5.20
C ALA A 245 -8.59 -12.64 -6.20
N ILE A 246 -7.57 -11.87 -5.80
CA ILE A 246 -6.88 -10.94 -6.71
C ILE A 246 -6.22 -11.69 -7.87
N MET A 247 -5.60 -12.85 -7.63
CA MET A 247 -5.02 -13.69 -8.69
C MET A 247 -6.08 -14.15 -9.68
N LYS A 248 -7.21 -14.65 -9.18
CA LYS A 248 -8.35 -15.05 -10.01
C LYS A 248 -8.85 -13.89 -10.87
N GLU A 249 -9.03 -12.70 -10.31
CA GLU A 249 -9.51 -11.51 -11.03
C GLU A 249 -8.49 -10.89 -11.98
N ARG A 250 -7.25 -11.40 -11.97
CA ARG A 250 -6.20 -11.10 -12.95
C ARG A 250 -6.12 -12.16 -14.06
N GLY A 251 -6.92 -13.22 -13.99
CA GLY A 251 -6.90 -14.32 -14.94
C GLY A 251 -5.85 -15.40 -14.64
N TYR A 252 -5.24 -15.39 -13.45
CA TYR A 252 -4.32 -16.44 -13.00
C TYR A 252 -5.05 -17.52 -12.19
N ASP A 253 -4.46 -18.72 -12.12
CA ASP A 253 -4.90 -19.76 -11.19
C ASP A 253 -4.56 -19.33 -9.75
N PRO A 254 -5.53 -19.25 -8.81
CA PRO A 254 -5.24 -18.89 -7.43
C PRO A 254 -4.40 -19.95 -6.69
N LEU A 255 -4.48 -21.23 -7.03
CA LEU A 255 -3.89 -22.31 -6.22
C LEU A 255 -2.35 -22.23 -6.08
N PRO A 256 -1.57 -22.05 -7.16
CA PRO A 256 -0.11 -21.92 -7.05
C PRO A 256 0.33 -20.72 -6.20
N SER A 257 -0.49 -19.66 -6.15
CA SER A 257 -0.14 -18.43 -5.42
C SER A 257 -0.03 -18.65 -3.90
N PHE A 258 -0.76 -19.61 -3.33
CA PHE A 258 -0.69 -19.92 -1.89
C PHE A 258 0.69 -20.43 -1.46
N ALA A 259 1.37 -21.21 -2.29
CA ALA A 259 2.74 -21.64 -2.01
C ALA A 259 3.69 -20.43 -1.93
N HIS A 260 3.54 -19.46 -2.83
CA HIS A 260 4.31 -18.23 -2.79
C HIS A 260 3.95 -17.34 -1.60
N ILE A 261 2.67 -17.25 -1.23
CA ILE A 261 2.22 -16.49 -0.05
C ILE A 261 2.82 -17.07 1.23
N HIS A 262 2.76 -18.39 1.41
CA HIS A 262 3.32 -19.06 2.59
C HIS A 262 4.85 -18.95 2.68
N LYS A 263 5.53 -18.82 1.54
CA LYS A 263 6.99 -18.63 1.49
C LYS A 263 7.40 -17.17 1.70
N TRP A 264 6.77 -16.24 0.98
CA TRP A 264 7.23 -14.85 0.86
C TRP A 264 6.39 -13.81 1.63
N GLY A 265 5.29 -14.25 2.25
CA GLY A 265 4.36 -13.41 2.99
C GLY A 265 3.29 -12.75 2.12
N PRO A 266 2.30 -12.10 2.75
CA PRO A 266 1.11 -11.59 2.07
C PRO A 266 1.32 -10.23 1.40
N SER A 267 2.20 -10.16 0.39
CA SER A 267 2.37 -8.96 -0.44
C SER A 267 1.82 -9.20 -1.84
N THR A 268 0.63 -8.67 -2.16
CA THR A 268 0.00 -8.86 -3.47
C THR A 268 0.94 -8.53 -4.63
N ARG A 269 1.70 -7.43 -4.52
CA ARG A 269 2.67 -7.04 -5.55
C ARG A 269 3.73 -8.12 -5.76
N ARG A 270 4.33 -8.62 -4.67
CA ARG A 270 5.37 -9.66 -4.76
C ARG A 270 4.83 -10.96 -5.33
N ILE A 271 3.62 -11.36 -4.93
CA ILE A 271 3.00 -12.59 -5.46
C ILE A 271 2.64 -12.41 -6.93
N LEU A 272 2.16 -11.24 -7.35
CA LEU A 272 1.96 -10.95 -8.77
C LEU A 272 3.28 -10.98 -9.54
N ASP A 273 4.37 -10.42 -9.01
CA ASP A 273 5.69 -10.46 -9.66
C ASP A 273 6.24 -11.89 -9.83
N LEU A 274 5.84 -12.82 -8.95
CA LEU A 274 6.21 -14.24 -9.02
C LEU A 274 5.35 -15.04 -10.01
N VAL A 275 4.10 -14.62 -10.25
CA VAL A 275 3.17 -15.30 -11.15
C VAL A 275 3.23 -14.71 -12.57
N ASP A 276 3.38 -13.38 -12.69
CA ASP A 276 3.45 -12.63 -13.94
C ASP A 276 4.88 -12.60 -14.50
N VAL A 277 5.53 -13.76 -14.55
CA VAL A 277 6.90 -13.85 -15.03
C VAL A 277 6.92 -13.64 -16.53
N HIS A 278 7.60 -12.59 -16.96
CA HIS A 278 7.86 -12.33 -18.38
C HIS A 278 8.48 -13.57 -19.05
N PRO A 279 8.17 -13.90 -20.32
CA PRO A 279 8.73 -15.07 -21.03
C PRO A 279 10.26 -15.19 -21.07
N ALA A 280 10.99 -14.17 -20.62
CA ALA A 280 12.45 -14.10 -20.62
C ALA A 280 13.05 -14.34 -19.22
N ARG A 281 12.22 -14.58 -18.20
CA ARG A 281 12.64 -14.88 -16.83
C ARG A 281 11.92 -16.16 -16.38
N THR A 282 12.53 -16.89 -15.45
CA THR A 282 11.84 -17.99 -14.79
C THR A 282 11.38 -17.58 -13.39
N VAL A 283 10.47 -18.35 -12.79
CA VAL A 283 10.05 -18.13 -11.40
C VAL A 283 11.26 -18.19 -10.46
N GLU A 284 12.18 -19.12 -10.72
CA GLU A 284 13.42 -19.30 -9.95
C GLU A 284 14.33 -18.06 -10.01
N ASP A 285 14.38 -17.36 -11.16
CA ASP A 285 15.12 -16.11 -11.28
C ASP A 285 14.56 -15.02 -10.37
N VAL A 286 13.22 -14.88 -10.34
CA VAL A 286 12.54 -13.92 -9.48
C VAL A 286 12.75 -14.30 -8.01
N GLU A 287 12.56 -15.57 -7.66
CA GLU A 287 12.80 -16.06 -6.30
C GLU A 287 14.25 -15.84 -5.84
N ARG A 288 15.23 -16.07 -6.72
CA ARG A 288 16.64 -15.82 -6.43
C ARG A 288 16.92 -14.34 -6.15
N ILE A 289 16.27 -13.43 -6.89
CA ILE A 289 16.38 -11.99 -6.63
C ILE A 289 15.76 -11.64 -5.28
N LEU A 290 14.55 -12.14 -4.99
CA LEU A 290 13.89 -11.90 -3.71
C LEU A 290 14.69 -12.46 -2.53
N THR A 291 15.33 -13.63 -2.71
CA THR A 291 16.18 -14.26 -1.69
C THR A 291 17.35 -13.36 -1.35
N ARG A 292 18.09 -12.89 -2.36
CA ARG A 292 19.22 -11.99 -2.16
C ARG A 292 18.82 -10.68 -1.47
N ARG A 293 17.66 -10.13 -1.81
CA ARG A 293 17.13 -8.92 -1.16
C ARG A 293 16.76 -9.15 0.30
N ALA A 294 16.14 -10.29 0.61
CA ALA A 294 15.85 -10.67 2.00
C ALA A 294 17.12 -10.92 2.80
N GLU A 295 18.14 -11.55 2.21
CA GLU A 295 19.47 -11.76 2.82
C GLU A 295 20.18 -10.42 3.10
N HIS A 296 20.20 -9.50 2.13
CA HIS A 296 20.76 -8.16 2.34
C HIS A 296 20.02 -7.40 3.45
N ALA A 297 18.68 -7.43 3.44
CA ALA A 297 17.89 -6.83 4.51
C ALA A 297 18.21 -7.45 5.88
N ALA A 298 18.41 -8.78 5.95
CA ALA A 298 18.78 -9.47 7.18
C ALA A 298 20.16 -9.04 7.69
N ILE A 299 21.15 -8.92 6.81
CA ILE A 299 22.50 -8.43 7.14
C ILE A 299 22.42 -7.03 7.74
N ASP A 300 21.70 -6.11 7.09
CA ASP A 300 21.61 -4.71 7.52
C ASP A 300 20.86 -4.55 8.85
N ILE A 301 19.78 -5.31 9.04
CA ILE A 301 19.05 -5.35 10.31
C ILE A 301 19.95 -5.90 11.42
N CYS A 302 20.68 -6.99 11.18
CA CYS A 302 21.59 -7.58 12.16
C CYS A 302 22.79 -6.67 12.49
N ALA A 303 23.18 -5.80 11.57
CA ALA A 303 24.19 -4.77 11.80
C ALA A 303 23.68 -3.59 12.65
N THR A 304 22.35 -3.44 12.81
CA THR A 304 21.71 -2.31 13.49
C THR A 304 21.02 -2.74 14.80
N PRO A 305 21.65 -2.56 15.99
CA PRO A 305 21.15 -3.10 17.25
C PRO A 305 19.72 -2.69 17.62
N VAL A 306 19.34 -1.44 17.32
CA VAL A 306 18.00 -0.90 17.61
C VAL A 306 16.94 -1.60 16.79
N ALA A 307 17.14 -1.71 15.47
CA ALA A 307 16.24 -2.41 14.56
C ALA A 307 16.11 -3.90 14.92
N HIS A 308 17.24 -4.56 15.21
CA HIS A 308 17.27 -5.94 15.65
C HIS A 308 16.44 -6.18 16.93
N SER A 309 16.64 -5.35 17.96
CA SER A 309 15.86 -5.47 19.21
C SER A 309 14.38 -5.18 18.99
N ALA A 310 14.05 -4.22 18.13
CA ALA A 310 12.67 -3.88 17.81
C ALA A 310 11.92 -5.04 17.16
N ILE A 311 12.52 -5.68 16.14
CA ILE A 311 11.92 -6.80 15.42
C ILE A 311 11.75 -8.02 16.34
N LEU A 312 12.74 -8.32 17.20
CA LEU A 312 12.63 -9.44 18.13
C LEU A 312 11.58 -9.21 19.22
N ARG A 313 11.35 -7.96 19.65
CA ARG A 313 10.39 -7.62 20.70
C ARG A 313 8.99 -7.27 20.18
N GLY A 314 8.82 -7.11 18.86
CA GLY A 314 7.58 -6.58 18.28
C GLY A 314 7.31 -5.12 18.68
N SER A 315 8.35 -4.30 18.83
CA SER A 315 8.22 -2.92 19.31
C SER A 315 7.67 -1.97 18.22
N THR A 316 6.94 -0.94 18.66
CA THR A 316 5.96 -0.20 17.84
C THR A 316 6.23 1.29 17.64
N THR A 317 7.48 1.75 17.67
CA THR A 317 7.78 3.20 17.59
C THR A 317 8.12 3.65 16.17
N THR A 318 7.62 4.84 15.79
CA THR A 318 8.02 5.53 14.54
C THR A 318 9.52 5.77 14.46
N GLU A 319 10.18 5.90 15.62
CA GLU A 319 11.65 5.99 15.73
C GLU A 319 12.36 4.77 15.11
N ILE A 320 11.74 3.58 15.15
CA ILE A 320 12.30 2.39 14.51
C ILE A 320 12.27 2.56 12.99
N LEU A 321 11.19 3.11 12.43
CA LEU A 321 11.12 3.40 10.99
C LEU A 321 12.14 4.47 10.57
N ASP A 322 12.44 5.44 11.43
CA ASP A 322 13.51 6.42 11.19
C ASP A 322 14.91 5.78 11.26
N SER A 323 15.09 4.85 12.19
CA SER A 323 16.36 4.13 12.41
C SER A 323 16.66 3.11 11.32
N LEU A 324 15.62 2.51 10.74
CA LEU A 324 15.69 1.81 9.47
C LEU A 324 15.85 2.89 8.40
N HIS A 325 17.05 3.47 8.32
CA HIS A 325 17.35 4.58 7.42
C HIS A 325 16.92 4.18 5.99
N PHE A 326 15.73 4.62 5.58
CA PHE A 326 15.19 4.42 4.24
C PHE A 326 15.84 5.41 3.26
N ASP A 327 17.07 5.84 3.55
CA ASP A 327 17.82 6.68 2.63
C ASP A 327 18.05 5.83 1.39
N LEU A 328 17.32 6.14 0.32
CA LEU A 328 17.27 5.47 -0.99
C LEU A 328 18.64 5.37 -1.69
N LYS A 329 19.73 5.72 -1.00
CA LYS A 329 21.09 5.72 -1.53
C LYS A 329 21.64 4.33 -1.78
N GLU A 330 21.10 3.29 -1.15
CA GLU A 330 21.50 1.92 -1.42
C GLU A 330 20.25 1.02 -1.47
N ASN A 331 20.21 0.11 -2.46
CA ASN A 331 19.04 -0.68 -2.90
C ASN A 331 18.46 -1.67 -1.86
N VAL A 332 18.48 -1.34 -0.58
CA VAL A 332 18.05 -2.19 0.53
C VAL A 332 16.56 -2.00 0.75
N HIS A 333 15.81 -3.02 0.38
CA HIS A 333 14.38 -3.09 0.62
C HIS A 333 14.13 -3.90 1.88
N TYR A 334 14.16 -3.28 3.07
CA TYR A 334 13.88 -3.96 4.34
C TYR A 334 12.55 -4.74 4.34
N PHE A 335 11.58 -4.25 3.56
CA PHE A 335 10.28 -4.90 3.37
C PHE A 335 10.30 -6.18 2.55
N ASP A 336 11.46 -6.57 2.01
CA ASP A 336 11.69 -7.91 1.46
C ASP A 336 11.87 -8.99 2.53
N LEU A 337 12.13 -8.59 3.78
CA LEU A 337 12.21 -9.49 4.93
C LEU A 337 11.13 -9.20 5.98
N VAL A 338 10.91 -7.92 6.30
CA VAL A 338 10.07 -7.49 7.42
C VAL A 338 8.74 -6.92 6.93
N PHE A 339 7.66 -7.15 7.69
CA PHE A 339 6.31 -6.71 7.37
C PHE A 339 5.78 -5.80 8.47
N MET A 340 5.10 -4.73 8.06
CA MET A 340 4.31 -3.91 8.98
C MET A 340 2.97 -4.59 9.23
N ARG A 341 2.68 -4.90 10.49
CA ARG A 341 1.37 -5.39 10.93
C ARG A 341 0.72 -4.37 11.84
N PRO A 342 -0.52 -3.93 11.58
CA PRO A 342 -1.22 -3.09 12.54
C PRO A 342 -1.48 -3.85 13.83
N VAL A 343 -1.22 -3.21 14.96
CA VAL A 343 -1.62 -3.71 16.27
C VAL A 343 -3.01 -3.18 16.56
N ARG A 344 -3.90 -4.08 16.94
CA ARG A 344 -5.31 -3.79 17.24
C ARG A 344 -5.57 -4.14 18.68
N GLU A 345 -5.85 -3.14 19.49
CA GLU A 345 -6.28 -3.36 20.86
C GLU A 345 -7.81 -3.24 20.90
N ALA A 346 -8.46 -4.33 21.30
CA ALA A 346 -9.88 -4.28 21.61
C ALA A 346 -10.05 -3.57 22.95
N LEU A 347 -10.54 -2.34 22.92
CA LEU A 347 -10.89 -1.64 24.15
C LEU A 347 -12.07 -2.33 24.82
N SER A 348 -12.20 -2.13 26.13
CA SER A 348 -13.36 -2.60 26.92
C SER A 348 -14.70 -2.03 26.43
N SER A 349 -14.66 -0.93 25.66
CA SER A 349 -15.81 -0.33 24.96
C SER A 349 -16.22 -1.07 23.68
N GLY A 350 -15.45 -2.08 23.24
CA GLY A 350 -15.61 -2.74 21.95
C GLY A 350 -15.02 -1.96 20.77
N ILE A 351 -14.48 -0.76 21.01
CA ILE A 351 -13.78 0.02 19.99
C ILE A 351 -12.39 -0.58 19.79
N VAL A 352 -12.04 -0.89 18.54
CA VAL A 352 -10.69 -1.30 18.18
C VAL A 352 -9.90 -0.05 17.81
N GLU A 353 -8.91 0.29 18.61
CA GLU A 353 -8.02 1.41 18.33
C GLU A 353 -6.87 0.99 17.40
N TRP A 354 -6.53 1.87 16.46
CA TRP A 354 -5.45 1.71 15.50
C TRP A 354 -4.34 2.71 15.87
N GLU A 355 -3.63 2.44 16.96
CA GLU A 355 -2.60 3.36 17.46
C GLU A 355 -1.19 2.94 17.06
N GLN A 356 -0.97 1.65 16.84
CA GLN A 356 0.37 1.09 16.74
C GLN A 356 0.50 0.11 15.59
N PHE A 357 1.75 -0.17 15.22
CA PHE A 357 2.10 -1.24 14.31
C PHE A 357 3.35 -1.91 14.82
N GLU A 358 3.49 -3.18 14.53
CA GLU A 358 4.68 -3.96 14.83
C GLU A 358 5.37 -4.40 13.54
N LEU A 359 6.66 -4.65 13.64
CA LEU A 359 7.48 -5.20 12.58
C LEU A 359 7.64 -6.70 12.79
N ILE A 360 7.16 -7.50 11.85
CA ILE A 360 7.20 -8.97 11.93
C ILE A 360 7.95 -9.58 10.76
N ILE A 361 8.49 -10.77 10.95
CA ILE A 361 8.95 -11.63 9.85
C ILE A 361 7.82 -12.66 9.60
N PRO A 362 7.09 -12.55 8.47
CA PRO A 362 5.75 -13.14 8.35
C PRO A 362 5.75 -14.66 8.11
N THR A 363 6.86 -15.24 7.64
CA THR A 363 6.92 -16.66 7.24
C THR A 363 8.11 -17.37 7.88
N GLY A 364 8.03 -18.70 7.97
CA GLY A 364 9.15 -19.54 8.43
C GLY A 364 10.38 -19.38 7.54
N TYR A 365 10.19 -19.35 6.22
CA TYR A 365 11.27 -19.13 5.26
C TYR A 365 12.07 -17.84 5.52
N LEU A 366 11.37 -16.71 5.61
CA LEU A 366 12.01 -15.42 5.83
C LEU A 366 12.66 -15.37 7.22
N ARG A 367 12.07 -16.06 8.21
CA ARG A 367 12.67 -16.22 9.53
C ARG A 367 13.98 -16.99 9.46
N ASP A 368 14.04 -18.07 8.68
CA ASP A 368 15.27 -18.83 8.49
C ASP A 368 16.36 -17.99 7.80
N VAL A 369 15.99 -17.17 6.80
CA VAL A 369 16.91 -16.21 6.18
C VAL A 369 17.50 -15.27 7.23
N PHE A 370 16.65 -14.70 8.08
CA PHE A 370 17.07 -13.79 9.14
C PHE A 370 17.97 -14.48 10.19
N GLU A 371 17.58 -15.66 10.68
CA GLU A 371 18.31 -16.39 11.71
C GLU A 371 19.70 -16.84 11.24
N ARG A 372 19.85 -17.22 9.95
CA ARG A 372 21.17 -17.55 9.37
C ARG A 372 22.14 -16.37 9.49
N GLU A 373 21.72 -15.17 9.08
CA GLU A 373 22.57 -13.98 9.14
C GLU A 373 22.80 -13.51 10.58
N ARG A 374 21.80 -13.65 11.46
CA ARG A 374 21.95 -13.36 12.90
C ARG A 374 23.02 -14.25 13.54
N VAL A 375 22.97 -15.56 13.30
CA VAL A 375 23.96 -16.52 13.82
C VAL A 375 25.35 -16.24 13.26
N ARG A 376 25.44 -15.94 11.95
CA ARG A 376 26.70 -15.55 11.30
C ARG A 376 27.31 -14.33 11.98
N ARG A 377 26.53 -13.28 12.22
CA ARG A 377 26.98 -12.05 12.88
C ARG A 377 27.48 -12.29 14.31
N VAL A 378 26.79 -13.13 15.08
CA VAL A 378 27.22 -13.50 16.44
C VAL A 378 28.57 -14.22 16.40
N ARG A 379 28.77 -15.14 15.45
CA ARG A 379 30.07 -15.84 15.28
C ARG A 379 31.20 -14.87 14.91
N GLU A 380 30.95 -13.91 14.04
CA GLU A 380 31.94 -12.87 13.68
C GLU A 380 32.33 -12.03 14.90
N LEU A 381 31.37 -11.68 15.77
CA LEU A 381 31.63 -10.90 16.99
C LEU A 381 32.36 -11.70 18.07
N VAL A 382 32.08 -13.01 18.21
CA VAL A 382 32.76 -13.86 19.21
C VAL A 382 34.14 -14.31 18.72
N GLY A 383 34.27 -14.70 17.45
CA GLY A 383 35.52 -15.17 16.87
C GLY A 383 36.56 -14.07 16.69
N GLY A 384 36.15 -12.81 16.58
CA GLY A 384 37.05 -11.65 16.56
C GLY A 384 37.68 -11.29 17.91
N VAL A 385 37.35 -12.01 19.00
CA VAL A 385 37.91 -11.76 20.34
C VAL A 385 39.09 -12.68 20.67
N GLU A 386 39.29 -13.76 19.89
CA GLU A 386 40.38 -14.73 20.10
C GLU A 386 41.60 -14.54 19.18
N ALA A 387 41.57 -13.53 18.30
CA ALA A 387 42.69 -13.13 17.42
C ALA A 387 43.17 -11.72 17.79
#